data_AF-A0A662GIC9-F1
#
_entry.id   AF-A0A662GIC9-F1
#
_cell.length_a   1.000
_cell.length_b   1.000
_cell.length_c   1.000
_cell.angle_alpha   90.00
_cell.angle_beta   90.00
_cell.angle_gamma   90.00
#
_symmetry.space_group_name_H-M   'P 1'
#
loop_
_entity.id
_entity.type
_entity.pdbx_description
1 polymer ?
#
loop_
_entity_poly.entity_id
_entity_poly.type
_entity_poly.pdbx_seq_one_letter_code
_entity_poly.pdbx_strand_id
1 'polypeptide(L)'
;MEWIAKTLEKIVPELRIFKRHLLLDNPIYRCVFLIQSTILRAARDFLYRKGFIELIAPVIAPVTDPGIRLANVFTVDFYEEKAVLVTSAILYKFAGLLVHDKIYYIAHNIRLEPIDPRIFDRTLAEFRQIDIEVAHATREDIMRLSEDLLIHIIERVKKENDEELALLERELKVPKKPFKVLSFEEAVSIAKEGGYGLDPSGELSREAEIYISKLHKEPVWIVDYPAKVRGFYYRKKDDERLLDM
;
A
#
# COMPACT_ATOMS: atom_id res chain seq x y z
N MET A 1 -28.18 -33.13 0.45
CA MET A 1 -28.34 -31.89 1.25
C MET A 1 -27.02 -31.14 1.43
N GLU A 2 -25.89 -31.83 1.62
CA GLU A 2 -24.56 -31.22 1.85
C GLU A 2 -23.93 -30.55 0.60
N TRP A 3 -24.30 -31.00 -0.60
CA TRP A 3 -23.84 -30.41 -1.87
C TRP A 3 -24.53 -29.07 -2.20
N ILE A 4 -25.77 -28.87 -1.75
CA ILE A 4 -26.53 -27.63 -1.96
C ILE A 4 -25.99 -26.50 -1.06
N ALA A 5 -25.54 -26.82 0.16
CA ALA A 5 -24.97 -25.84 1.09
C ALA A 5 -23.65 -25.22 0.60
N LYS A 6 -22.72 -26.03 0.03
CA LYS A 6 -21.46 -25.52 -0.54
C LYS A 6 -21.64 -24.68 -1.81
N THR A 7 -22.76 -24.86 -2.51
CA THR A 7 -23.06 -24.15 -3.75
C THR A 7 -23.77 -22.83 -3.47
N LEU A 8 -24.66 -22.77 -2.47
CA LEU A 8 -25.33 -21.54 -2.05
C LEU A 8 -24.39 -20.51 -1.39
N GLU A 9 -23.35 -20.96 -0.66
CA GLU A 9 -22.31 -20.06 -0.09
C GLU A 9 -21.43 -19.37 -1.15
N LYS A 10 -21.43 -19.90 -2.38
CA LYS A 10 -20.79 -19.26 -3.53
C LYS A 10 -21.70 -18.28 -4.29
N ILE A 11 -23.01 -18.33 -4.09
CA ILE A 11 -23.99 -17.66 -4.96
C ILE A 11 -24.66 -16.45 -4.31
N VAL A 12 -24.65 -16.30 -2.98
CA VAL A 12 -25.31 -15.16 -2.31
C VAL A 12 -24.30 -14.39 -1.44
N PRO A 13 -23.73 -13.27 -1.94
CA PRO A 13 -22.84 -12.39 -1.17
C PRO A 13 -23.40 -12.00 0.21
N GLU A 14 -24.71 -11.84 0.29
CA GLU A 14 -25.45 -11.51 1.50
C GLU A 14 -25.30 -12.60 2.56
N LEU A 15 -25.31 -13.89 2.19
CA LEU A 15 -25.12 -15.00 3.14
C LEU A 15 -23.71 -14.99 3.76
N ARG A 16 -22.69 -14.51 3.03
CA ARG A 16 -21.33 -14.34 3.58
C ARG A 16 -21.28 -13.20 4.60
N ILE A 17 -22.03 -12.12 4.37
CA ILE A 17 -22.19 -11.03 5.32
C ILE A 17 -22.98 -11.49 6.56
N PHE A 18 -24.08 -12.22 6.36
CA PHE A 18 -24.90 -12.75 7.45
C PHE A 18 -24.13 -13.74 8.33
N LYS A 19 -23.28 -14.59 7.76
CA LYS A 19 -22.40 -15.50 8.51
C LYS A 19 -21.07 -14.87 8.93
N ARG A 20 -20.85 -13.57 8.68
CA ARG A 20 -19.58 -12.91 9.02
C ARG A 20 -19.31 -12.97 10.52
N HIS A 21 -20.35 -12.94 11.36
CA HIS A 21 -20.22 -13.16 12.80
C HIS A 21 -19.60 -14.53 13.16
N LEU A 22 -19.87 -15.58 12.40
CA LEU A 22 -19.22 -16.89 12.57
C LEU A 22 -17.72 -16.87 12.23
N LEU A 23 -17.29 -15.89 11.41
CA LEU A 23 -15.87 -15.60 11.19
C LEU A 23 -15.32 -14.66 12.27
N LEU A 24 -16.14 -13.84 12.93
CA LEU A 24 -15.69 -12.98 14.03
C LEU A 24 -15.35 -13.77 15.30
N ASP A 25 -16.01 -14.91 15.51
CA ASP A 25 -15.67 -15.86 16.59
C ASP A 25 -14.40 -16.66 16.31
N ASN A 26 -13.88 -16.60 15.07
CA ASN A 26 -12.62 -17.26 14.75
C ASN A 26 -11.45 -16.41 15.30
N PRO A 27 -10.62 -16.99 16.20
CA PRO A 27 -9.57 -16.25 16.91
C PRO A 27 -8.55 -15.61 15.97
N ILE A 28 -8.32 -16.18 14.78
CA ILE A 28 -7.41 -15.65 13.77
C ILE A 28 -7.86 -14.25 13.32
N TYR A 29 -9.15 -14.06 13.01
CA TYR A 29 -9.65 -12.75 12.57
C TYR A 29 -9.58 -11.71 13.68
N ARG A 30 -9.91 -12.12 14.93
CA ARG A 30 -9.74 -11.26 16.10
C ARG A 30 -8.29 -10.79 16.22
N CYS A 31 -7.31 -11.70 16.12
CA CYS A 31 -5.89 -11.36 16.16
C CYS A 31 -5.50 -10.38 15.05
N VAL A 32 -5.94 -10.63 13.81
CA VAL A 32 -5.65 -9.74 12.67
C VAL A 32 -6.21 -8.34 12.90
N PHE A 33 -7.45 -8.20 13.37
CA PHE A 33 -8.04 -6.87 13.61
C PHE A 33 -7.36 -6.11 14.74
N LEU A 34 -6.93 -6.80 15.81
CA LEU A 34 -6.18 -6.19 16.89
C LEU A 34 -4.81 -5.69 16.42
N ILE A 35 -4.10 -6.51 15.64
CA ILE A 35 -2.81 -6.11 15.03
C ILE A 35 -3.00 -4.92 14.09
N GLN A 36 -4.03 -4.93 13.23
CA GLN A 36 -4.35 -3.80 12.35
C GLN A 36 -4.64 -2.52 13.14
N SER A 37 -5.39 -2.62 14.24
CA SER A 37 -5.67 -1.49 15.13
C SER A 37 -4.37 -0.93 15.72
N THR A 38 -3.46 -1.79 16.20
CA THR A 38 -2.15 -1.39 16.71
C THR A 38 -1.29 -0.74 15.63
N ILE A 39 -1.26 -1.27 14.40
CA ILE A 39 -0.52 -0.69 13.27
C ILE A 39 -0.97 0.75 13.02
N LEU A 40 -2.28 0.98 12.90
CA LEU A 40 -2.81 2.32 12.62
C LEU A 40 -2.57 3.28 13.79
N ARG A 41 -2.73 2.82 15.04
CA ARG A 41 -2.41 3.63 16.23
C ARG A 41 -0.92 3.99 16.27
N ALA A 42 -0.04 3.02 16.05
CA ALA A 42 1.41 3.23 16.06
C ALA A 42 1.84 4.25 14.98
N ALA A 43 1.26 4.14 13.78
CA ALA A 43 1.52 5.08 12.70
C ALA A 43 1.10 6.51 13.06
N ARG A 44 -0.13 6.70 13.57
CA ARG A 44 -0.62 8.01 14.05
C ARG A 44 0.26 8.58 15.15
N ASP A 45 0.51 7.80 16.19
CA ASP A 45 1.38 8.16 17.32
C ASP A 45 2.76 8.65 16.84
N PHE A 46 3.37 7.95 15.89
CA PHE A 46 4.66 8.32 15.32
C PHE A 46 4.59 9.63 14.55
N LEU A 47 3.62 9.77 13.66
CA LEU A 47 3.46 10.94 12.80
C LEU A 47 3.11 12.20 13.62
N TYR A 48 2.20 12.09 14.60
CA TYR A 48 1.90 13.19 15.52
C TYR A 48 3.15 13.64 16.30
N ARG A 49 3.96 12.72 16.81
CA ARG A 49 5.23 13.07 17.49
C ARG A 49 6.25 13.75 16.57
N LYS A 50 6.20 13.50 15.26
CA LYS A 50 7.05 14.14 14.25
C LYS A 50 6.48 15.47 13.72
N GLY A 51 5.34 15.91 14.27
CA GLY A 51 4.68 17.18 13.94
C GLY A 51 3.81 17.14 12.69
N PHE A 52 3.35 15.96 12.28
CA PHE A 52 2.43 15.82 11.15
C PHE A 52 0.98 16.09 11.58
N ILE A 53 0.18 16.55 10.62
CA ILE A 53 -1.27 16.75 10.76
C ILE A 53 -2.01 15.69 9.93
N GLU A 54 -2.97 15.00 10.55
CA GLU A 54 -3.87 14.09 9.83
C GLU A 54 -4.91 14.91 9.08
N LEU A 55 -4.97 14.76 7.77
CA LEU A 55 -6.03 15.30 6.94
C LEU A 55 -7.00 14.18 6.55
N ILE A 56 -8.27 14.54 6.33
CA ILE A 56 -9.32 13.58 5.96
C ILE A 56 -9.52 13.63 4.44
N ALA A 57 -9.21 12.52 3.76
CA ALA A 57 -9.40 12.41 2.32
C ALA A 57 -10.89 12.14 2.00
N PRO A 58 -11.45 12.76 0.96
CA PRO A 58 -12.76 12.39 0.47
C PRO A 58 -12.72 11.03 -0.23
N VAL A 59 -13.83 10.30 -0.17
CA VAL A 59 -13.99 8.98 -0.82
C VAL A 59 -14.65 9.12 -2.20
N ILE A 60 -15.46 10.17 -2.39
CA ILE A 60 -16.15 10.51 -3.63
C ILE A 60 -15.64 11.88 -4.08
N ALA A 61 -15.26 12.01 -5.33
CA ALA A 61 -14.73 13.24 -5.90
C ALA A 61 -15.10 13.37 -7.38
N PRO A 62 -15.10 14.59 -7.97
CA PRO A 62 -15.30 14.77 -9.41
C PRO A 62 -14.22 14.09 -10.27
N VAL A 63 -12.99 14.00 -9.74
CA VAL A 63 -11.84 13.37 -10.37
C VAL A 63 -11.01 12.62 -9.33
N THR A 64 -10.20 11.66 -9.78
CA THR A 64 -9.28 10.89 -8.94
C THR A 64 -7.88 10.89 -9.55
N ASP A 65 -6.92 10.16 -8.95
CA ASP A 65 -5.56 9.98 -9.42
C ASP A 65 -5.50 9.76 -10.95
N PRO A 66 -4.99 10.74 -11.71
CA PRO A 66 -4.88 10.62 -13.16
C PRO A 66 -3.79 9.63 -13.62
N GLY A 67 -2.96 9.14 -12.69
CA GLY A 67 -1.91 8.15 -12.92
C GLY A 67 -2.33 6.70 -12.66
N ILE A 68 -3.63 6.40 -12.52
CA ILE A 68 -4.06 4.99 -12.41
C ILE A 68 -3.69 4.26 -13.71
N ARG A 69 -3.05 3.11 -13.57
CA ARG A 69 -2.57 2.33 -14.73
C ARG A 69 -3.55 1.24 -15.12
N LEU A 70 -3.39 0.08 -14.48
CA LEU A 70 -4.11 -1.14 -14.81
C LEU A 70 -5.51 -1.17 -14.21
N ALA A 71 -5.72 -0.43 -13.12
CA ALA A 71 -7.01 -0.29 -12.48
C ALA A 71 -7.89 0.73 -13.21
N ASN A 72 -9.19 0.52 -13.17
CA ASN A 72 -10.20 1.47 -13.60
C ASN A 72 -10.81 2.21 -12.40
N VAL A 73 -11.62 3.23 -12.68
CA VAL A 73 -12.40 3.96 -11.68
C VAL A 73 -13.82 3.40 -11.57
N PHE A 74 -14.38 3.38 -10.36
CA PHE A 74 -15.82 3.29 -10.19
C PHE A 74 -16.44 4.67 -10.38
N THR A 75 -17.49 4.76 -11.20
CA THR A 75 -18.28 5.98 -11.36
C THR A 75 -19.55 5.86 -10.52
N VAL A 76 -19.97 6.99 -9.95
CA VAL A 76 -21.19 7.09 -9.15
C VAL A 76 -22.01 8.29 -9.62
N ASP A 77 -23.32 8.14 -9.66
CA ASP A 77 -24.25 9.27 -9.79
C ASP A 77 -24.24 10.05 -8.48
N PHE A 78 -23.83 11.31 -8.54
CA PHE A 78 -23.70 12.19 -7.38
C PHE A 78 -24.53 13.45 -7.60
N TYR A 79 -25.77 13.41 -7.11
CA TYR A 79 -26.81 14.40 -7.40
C TYR A 79 -27.06 14.51 -8.92
N GLU A 80 -26.86 15.70 -9.50
CA GLU A 80 -27.05 15.96 -10.93
C GLU A 80 -25.76 15.78 -11.75
N GLU A 81 -24.66 15.36 -11.10
CA GLU A 81 -23.35 15.20 -11.72
C GLU A 81 -22.82 13.76 -11.61
N LYS A 82 -21.82 13.43 -12.42
CA LYS A 82 -21.05 12.19 -12.30
C LYS A 82 -19.84 12.45 -11.41
N ALA A 83 -19.60 11.53 -10.47
CA ALA A 83 -18.39 11.52 -9.66
C ALA A 83 -17.70 10.16 -9.77
N VAL A 84 -16.52 10.05 -9.17
CA VAL A 84 -15.73 8.83 -9.07
C VAL A 84 -15.43 8.48 -7.62
N LEU A 85 -15.27 7.18 -7.35
CA LEU A 85 -14.66 6.73 -6.11
C LEU A 85 -13.15 6.95 -6.20
N VAL A 86 -12.58 7.56 -5.16
CA VAL A 86 -11.17 7.96 -5.13
C VAL A 86 -10.27 6.73 -5.05
N THR A 87 -9.33 6.63 -6.00
CA THR A 87 -8.35 5.55 -6.17
C THR A 87 -7.03 5.81 -5.44
N SER A 88 -6.77 7.07 -5.08
CA SER A 88 -5.62 7.55 -4.31
C SER A 88 -5.86 9.01 -3.90
N ALA A 89 -5.39 9.41 -2.71
CA ALA A 89 -5.50 10.78 -2.22
C ALA A 89 -4.52 11.77 -2.89
N ILE A 90 -3.75 11.36 -3.90
CA ILE A 90 -2.62 12.12 -4.47
C ILE A 90 -2.89 13.60 -4.75
N LEU A 91 -4.02 13.94 -5.38
CA LEU A 91 -4.37 15.33 -5.68
C LEU A 91 -4.61 16.14 -4.40
N TYR A 92 -5.23 15.52 -3.39
CA TYR A 92 -5.50 16.13 -2.10
C TYR A 92 -4.23 16.31 -1.27
N LYS A 93 -3.25 15.42 -1.41
CA LYS A 93 -1.93 15.56 -0.75
C LYS A 93 -1.20 16.79 -1.25
N PHE A 94 -1.17 17.02 -2.57
CA PHE A 94 -0.57 18.23 -3.12
C PHE A 94 -1.31 19.49 -2.68
N ALA A 95 -2.64 19.48 -2.64
CA ALA A 95 -3.41 20.61 -2.12
C ALA A 95 -3.16 20.83 -0.62
N GLY A 96 -3.04 19.76 0.16
CA GLY A 96 -2.76 19.81 1.60
C GLY A 96 -1.40 20.43 1.90
N LEU A 97 -0.39 20.18 1.06
CA LEU A 97 0.94 20.80 1.19
C LEU A 97 0.95 22.31 0.97
N LEU A 98 -0.08 22.88 0.32
CA LEU A 98 -0.25 24.34 0.22
C LEU A 98 -0.70 24.97 1.54
N VAL A 99 -1.17 24.15 2.49
CA VAL A 99 -1.70 24.59 3.78
C VAL A 99 -0.76 24.22 4.93
N HIS A 100 -0.13 23.04 4.88
CA HIS A 100 0.73 22.53 5.93
C HIS A 100 1.95 21.79 5.36
N ASP A 101 3.13 22.01 5.95
CA ASP A 101 4.39 21.42 5.48
C ASP A 101 4.52 19.91 5.76
N LYS A 102 3.73 19.36 6.69
CA LYS A 102 3.79 17.95 7.09
C LYS A 102 2.38 17.41 7.28
N ILE A 103 1.94 16.59 6.34
CA ILE A 103 0.59 16.03 6.34
C ILE A 103 0.64 14.53 6.16
N TYR A 104 -0.39 13.85 6.66
CA TYR A 104 -0.64 12.47 6.32
C TYR A 104 -2.13 12.19 6.19
N TYR A 105 -2.45 11.11 5.49
CA TYR A 105 -3.79 10.55 5.37
C TYR A 105 -3.75 9.07 5.74
N ILE A 106 -4.84 8.58 6.31
CA ILE A 106 -5.18 7.16 6.30
C ILE A 106 -6.39 7.04 5.37
N ALA A 107 -6.12 7.00 4.07
CA ALA A 107 -7.12 7.14 3.02
C ALA A 107 -7.79 5.81 2.69
N HIS A 108 -9.09 5.86 2.38
CA HIS A 108 -9.80 4.77 1.73
C HIS A 108 -9.61 4.94 0.22
N ASN A 109 -8.99 3.94 -0.40
CA ASN A 109 -8.77 3.93 -1.84
C ASN A 109 -9.55 2.79 -2.46
N ILE A 110 -10.32 3.10 -3.51
CA ILE A 110 -11.20 2.16 -4.19
C ILE A 110 -10.78 2.08 -5.66
N ARG A 111 -10.41 0.89 -6.11
CA ARG A 111 -9.88 0.63 -7.46
C ARG A 111 -10.65 -0.51 -8.10
N LEU A 112 -11.08 -0.33 -9.34
CA LEU A 112 -11.60 -1.42 -10.14
C LEU A 112 -10.41 -2.16 -10.76
N GLU A 113 -9.78 -3.02 -9.96
CA GLU A 113 -8.61 -3.82 -10.35
C GLU A 113 -8.98 -4.84 -11.44
N PRO A 114 -8.09 -5.11 -12.41
CA PRO A 114 -8.34 -6.11 -13.44
C PRO A 114 -8.38 -7.51 -12.82
N ILE A 115 -9.16 -8.40 -13.44
CA ILE A 115 -9.17 -9.81 -13.07
C ILE A 115 -7.91 -10.45 -13.65
N ASP A 116 -6.82 -10.41 -12.89
CA ASP A 116 -5.54 -11.01 -13.23
C ASP A 116 -5.11 -12.01 -12.14
N PRO A 117 -5.10 -13.33 -12.43
CA PRO A 117 -4.67 -14.36 -11.49
C PRO A 117 -3.25 -14.16 -10.93
N ARG A 118 -2.38 -13.40 -11.62
CA ARG A 118 -0.99 -13.17 -11.22
C ARG A 118 -0.86 -12.19 -10.05
N ILE A 119 -1.87 -11.37 -9.78
CA ILE A 119 -1.86 -10.33 -8.74
C ILE A 119 -3.03 -10.43 -7.74
N PHE A 120 -3.96 -11.36 -7.96
CA PHE A 120 -5.19 -11.51 -7.17
C PHE A 120 -4.97 -11.71 -5.65
N ASP A 121 -3.83 -12.26 -5.23
CA ASP A 121 -3.50 -12.47 -3.81
C ASP A 121 -2.98 -11.21 -3.10
N ARG A 122 -2.82 -10.09 -3.82
CA ARG A 122 -2.28 -8.82 -3.30
C ARG A 122 -3.10 -7.60 -3.67
N THR A 123 -4.15 -7.77 -4.47
CA THR A 123 -5.03 -6.67 -4.87
C THR A 123 -6.38 -6.78 -4.16
N LEU A 124 -6.89 -5.63 -3.74
CA LEU A 124 -8.23 -5.49 -3.20
C LEU A 124 -8.89 -4.32 -3.94
N ALA A 125 -10.18 -4.47 -4.21
CA ALA A 125 -10.95 -3.36 -4.78
C ALA A 125 -11.07 -2.17 -3.81
N GLU A 126 -10.99 -2.42 -2.50
CA GLU A 126 -10.96 -1.40 -1.45
C GLU A 126 -9.81 -1.69 -0.48
N PHE A 127 -8.98 -0.69 -0.23
CA PHE A 127 -7.86 -0.80 0.70
C PHE A 127 -7.62 0.51 1.45
N ARG A 128 -6.83 0.44 2.54
CA ARG A 128 -6.43 1.60 3.33
C ARG A 128 -4.98 1.90 3.03
N GLN A 129 -4.68 3.15 2.74
CA GLN A 129 -3.33 3.61 2.44
C GLN A 129 -2.90 4.66 3.46
N ILE A 130 -1.71 4.47 4.05
CA ILE A 130 -1.06 5.51 4.85
C ILE A 130 -0.24 6.34 3.87
N ASP A 131 -0.73 7.53 3.57
CA ASP A 131 -0.07 8.48 2.70
C ASP A 131 0.62 9.55 3.54
N ILE A 132 1.87 9.88 3.22
CA ILE A 132 2.66 10.88 3.95
C ILE A 132 3.26 11.83 2.93
N GLU A 133 3.14 13.13 3.19
CA GLU A 133 3.71 14.16 2.33
C GLU A 133 4.43 15.21 3.19
N VAL A 134 5.61 15.64 2.75
CA VAL A 134 6.44 16.63 3.45
C VAL A 134 6.95 17.68 2.46
N ALA A 135 6.61 18.94 2.69
CA ALA A 135 7.13 20.05 1.91
C ALA A 135 8.65 20.14 2.04
N HIS A 136 9.31 20.42 0.92
CA HIS A 136 10.77 20.64 0.83
C HIS A 136 11.64 19.45 1.27
N ALA A 137 11.08 18.25 1.45
CA ALA A 137 11.84 17.05 1.72
C ALA A 137 12.55 16.53 0.46
N THR A 138 13.70 15.90 0.65
CA THR A 138 14.34 15.08 -0.38
C THR A 138 13.80 13.65 -0.33
N ARG A 139 13.97 12.90 -1.42
CA ARG A 139 13.70 11.46 -1.46
C ARG A 139 14.36 10.73 -0.29
N GLU A 140 15.62 11.06 -0.02
CA GLU A 140 16.39 10.44 1.07
C GLU A 140 15.81 10.78 2.45
N ASP A 141 15.20 11.96 2.63
CA ASP A 141 14.45 12.29 3.86
C ASP A 141 13.21 11.40 4.00
N ILE A 142 12.43 11.23 2.92
CA ILE A 142 11.23 10.40 2.90
C ILE A 142 11.57 8.91 3.13
N MET A 143 12.66 8.42 2.55
CA MET A 143 13.15 7.06 2.77
C MET A 143 13.49 6.83 4.24
N ARG A 144 14.27 7.73 4.87
CA ARG A 144 14.60 7.65 6.30
C ARG A 144 13.36 7.71 7.18
N LEU A 145 12.41 8.60 6.87
CA LEU A 145 11.14 8.71 7.60
C LEU A 145 10.32 7.43 7.51
N SER A 146 10.26 6.82 6.32
CA SER A 146 9.52 5.58 6.06
C SER A 146 10.16 4.39 6.79
N GLU A 147 11.49 4.32 6.82
CA GLU A 147 12.23 3.33 7.60
C GLU A 147 11.92 3.45 9.09
N ASP A 148 12.01 4.67 9.64
CA ASP A 148 11.68 4.95 11.04
C ASP A 148 10.24 4.54 11.38
N LEU A 149 9.28 4.88 10.51
CA LEU A 149 7.87 4.56 10.69
C LEU A 149 7.64 3.05 10.68
N LEU A 150 8.19 2.34 9.70
CA LEU A 150 8.03 0.89 9.58
C LEU A 150 8.61 0.17 10.80
N ILE A 151 9.82 0.55 11.22
CA ILE A 151 10.48 0.00 12.41
C ILE A 151 9.61 0.28 13.64
N HIS A 152 9.15 1.51 13.83
CA HIS A 152 8.30 1.87 14.97
C HIS A 152 7.01 1.05 15.03
N ILE A 153 6.34 0.85 13.89
CA ILE A 153 5.13 0.03 13.79
C ILE A 153 5.43 -1.42 14.19
N ILE A 154 6.49 -2.02 13.62
CA ILE A 154 6.85 -3.43 13.91
C ILE A 154 7.20 -3.59 15.40
N GLU A 155 7.99 -2.68 15.97
CA GLU A 155 8.31 -2.68 17.40
C GLU A 155 7.05 -2.57 18.26
N ARG A 156 6.10 -1.71 17.89
CA ARG A 156 4.86 -1.53 18.63
C ARG A 156 3.98 -2.78 18.58
N VAL A 157 3.83 -3.39 17.40
CA VAL A 157 3.08 -4.64 17.23
C VAL A 157 3.75 -5.77 18.02
N LYS A 158 5.08 -5.92 17.96
CA LYS A 158 5.78 -6.94 18.77
C LYS A 158 5.56 -6.76 20.27
N LYS A 159 5.53 -5.51 20.75
CA LYS A 159 5.35 -5.21 22.16
C LYS A 159 3.92 -5.43 22.65
N GLU A 160 2.93 -5.05 21.84
CA GLU A 160 1.53 -4.99 22.28
C GLU A 160 0.66 -6.15 21.78
N ASN A 161 1.15 -6.95 20.83
CA ASN A 161 0.42 -8.05 20.21
C ASN A 161 1.19 -9.38 20.23
N ASP A 162 2.03 -9.62 21.24
CA ASP A 162 2.82 -10.85 21.35
C ASP A 162 1.92 -12.10 21.40
N GLU A 163 0.81 -12.04 22.16
CA GLU A 163 -0.18 -13.13 22.25
C GLU A 163 -0.84 -13.41 20.89
N GLU A 164 -1.26 -12.36 20.17
CA GLU A 164 -1.83 -12.51 18.84
C GLU A 164 -0.81 -13.07 17.83
N LEU A 165 0.44 -12.63 17.89
CA LEU A 165 1.52 -13.13 17.03
C LEU A 165 1.83 -14.60 17.31
N ALA A 166 1.86 -15.01 18.58
CA ALA A 166 2.05 -16.40 18.98
C ALA A 166 0.90 -17.29 18.49
N LEU A 167 -0.35 -16.85 18.61
CA LEU A 167 -1.52 -17.58 18.10
C LEU A 167 -1.48 -17.75 16.58
N LEU A 168 -0.96 -16.75 15.87
CA LEU A 168 -0.77 -16.79 14.42
C LEU A 168 0.49 -17.55 13.98
N GLU A 169 1.28 -18.08 14.93
CA GLU A 169 2.59 -18.72 14.70
C GLU A 169 3.55 -17.81 13.90
N ARG A 170 3.55 -16.51 14.21
CA ARG A 170 4.37 -15.51 13.53
C ARG A 170 5.42 -14.88 14.43
N GLU A 171 6.67 -14.98 14.00
CA GLU A 171 7.76 -14.20 14.56
C GLU A 171 8.04 -12.98 13.67
N LEU A 172 7.86 -11.78 14.20
CA LEU A 172 8.25 -10.55 13.52
C LEU A 172 9.71 -10.21 13.84
N LYS A 173 10.49 -9.91 12.81
CA LYS A 173 11.86 -9.38 12.96
C LYS A 173 11.81 -7.87 12.76
N VAL A 174 12.43 -7.13 13.67
CA VAL A 174 12.57 -5.68 13.53
C VAL A 174 13.70 -5.44 12.53
N PRO A 175 13.44 -4.79 11.39
CA PRO A 175 14.46 -4.58 10.38
C PRO A 175 15.58 -3.65 10.87
N LYS A 176 16.78 -3.82 10.33
CA LYS A 176 17.90 -2.91 10.59
C LYS A 176 18.00 -1.87 9.47
N LYS A 177 17.96 -0.59 9.84
CA LYS A 177 18.22 0.53 8.94
C LYS A 177 19.71 0.93 8.90
N PRO A 178 20.20 1.60 7.84
CA PRO A 178 19.47 1.95 6.62
C PRO A 178 19.17 0.74 5.74
N PHE A 179 18.04 0.77 5.03
CA PHE A 179 17.71 -0.28 4.06
C PHE A 179 18.59 -0.15 2.82
N LYS A 180 18.85 -1.27 2.15
CA LYS A 180 19.66 -1.27 0.93
C LYS A 180 18.93 -0.47 -0.14
N VAL A 181 19.66 0.37 -0.87
CA VAL A 181 19.13 1.12 -2.03
C VAL A 181 19.71 0.51 -3.29
N LEU A 182 18.83 0.19 -4.24
CA LEU A 182 19.16 -0.27 -5.58
C LEU A 182 18.55 0.71 -6.58
N SER A 183 19.29 1.10 -7.61
CA SER A 183 18.68 1.68 -8.81
C SER A 183 17.84 0.64 -9.53
N PHE A 184 16.88 1.09 -10.34
CA PHE A 184 16.07 0.22 -11.19
C PHE A 184 16.95 -0.62 -12.13
N GLU A 185 18.03 -0.04 -12.66
CA GLU A 185 18.98 -0.75 -13.51
C GLU A 185 19.70 -1.89 -12.78
N GLU A 186 20.17 -1.64 -11.56
CA GLU A 186 20.77 -2.68 -10.71
C GLU A 186 19.76 -3.78 -10.38
N ALA A 187 18.51 -3.41 -10.03
CA ALA A 187 17.45 -4.36 -9.76
C ALA A 187 17.13 -5.25 -10.98
N VAL A 188 17.12 -4.66 -12.19
CA VAL A 188 16.95 -5.41 -13.45
C VAL A 188 18.13 -6.33 -13.73
N SER A 189 19.36 -5.90 -13.44
CA SER A 189 20.55 -6.75 -13.58
C SER A 189 20.45 -7.98 -12.67
N ILE A 190 20.12 -7.76 -11.40
CA ILE A 190 19.94 -8.84 -10.42
C ILE A 190 18.81 -9.78 -10.87
N ALA A 191 17.68 -9.23 -11.32
CA ALA A 191 16.58 -10.05 -11.82
C ALA A 191 16.99 -10.96 -12.98
N LYS A 192 17.78 -10.44 -13.94
CA LYS A 192 18.30 -11.19 -15.09
C LYS A 192 19.24 -12.32 -14.68
N GLU A 193 20.09 -12.10 -13.68
CA GLU A 193 20.95 -13.16 -13.12
C GLU A 193 20.12 -14.32 -12.55
N GLY A 194 18.95 -14.02 -11.99
CA GLY A 194 17.98 -15.02 -11.54
C GLY A 194 17.12 -15.65 -12.64
N GLY A 195 17.28 -15.23 -13.90
CA GLY A 195 16.45 -15.67 -15.03
C GLY A 195 15.07 -15.02 -15.10
N TYR A 196 14.88 -13.89 -14.40
CA TYR A 196 13.63 -13.12 -14.37
C TYR A 196 13.77 -11.80 -15.13
N GLY A 197 12.66 -11.12 -15.37
CA GLY A 197 12.64 -9.93 -16.22
C GLY A 197 11.56 -8.91 -15.85
N LEU A 198 11.24 -8.07 -16.83
CA LEU A 198 10.19 -7.07 -16.71
C LEU A 198 8.83 -7.63 -17.11
N ASP A 199 7.76 -7.07 -16.56
CA ASP A 199 6.39 -7.30 -17.00
C ASP A 199 6.08 -6.49 -18.29
N PRO A 200 4.90 -6.70 -18.92
CA PRO A 200 4.51 -5.97 -20.13
C PRO A 200 4.41 -4.44 -19.96
N SER A 201 4.30 -3.94 -18.73
CA SER A 201 4.28 -2.50 -18.44
C SER A 201 5.70 -1.90 -18.36
N GLY A 202 6.73 -2.75 -18.31
CA GLY A 202 8.13 -2.35 -18.17
C GLY A 202 8.58 -2.21 -16.72
N GLU A 203 7.80 -2.68 -15.75
CA GLU A 203 8.20 -2.78 -14.33
C GLU A 203 8.77 -4.17 -14.02
N LEU A 204 9.40 -4.35 -12.85
CA LEU A 204 9.89 -5.66 -12.43
C LEU A 204 8.74 -6.65 -12.33
N SER A 205 8.89 -7.84 -12.91
CA SER A 205 7.87 -8.87 -12.75
C SER A 205 7.77 -9.32 -11.29
N ARG A 206 6.63 -9.91 -10.92
CA ARG A 206 6.42 -10.49 -9.59
C ARG A 206 7.54 -11.45 -9.19
N GLU A 207 7.97 -12.30 -10.12
CA GLU A 207 9.03 -13.27 -9.91
C GLU A 207 10.38 -12.58 -9.68
N ALA A 208 10.66 -11.49 -10.41
CA ALA A 208 11.84 -10.67 -10.20
C ALA A 208 11.83 -10.02 -8.81
N GLU A 209 10.73 -9.42 -8.37
CA GLU A 209 10.60 -8.84 -7.02
C GLU A 209 10.81 -9.89 -5.92
N ILE A 210 10.21 -11.07 -6.06
CA ILE A 210 10.37 -12.19 -5.12
C ILE A 210 11.84 -12.65 -5.08
N TYR A 211 12.48 -12.74 -6.24
CA TYR A 211 13.88 -13.15 -6.33
C TYR A 211 14.79 -12.14 -5.63
N ILE A 212 14.66 -10.84 -5.94
CA ILE A 212 15.43 -9.77 -5.30
C ILE A 212 15.20 -9.78 -3.78
N SER A 213 13.94 -9.89 -3.34
CA SER A 213 13.60 -9.95 -1.92
C SER A 213 14.28 -11.12 -1.21
N LYS A 214 14.38 -12.31 -1.82
CA LYS A 214 15.05 -13.48 -1.23
C LYS A 214 16.56 -13.30 -1.04
N LEU A 215 17.20 -12.42 -1.82
CA LEU A 215 18.63 -12.12 -1.70
C LEU A 215 18.94 -11.18 -0.52
N HIS A 216 17.93 -10.59 0.10
CA HIS A 216 18.08 -9.59 1.15
C HIS A 216 17.37 -9.99 2.45
N LYS A 217 18.04 -9.79 3.58
CA LYS A 217 17.45 -10.07 4.91
C LYS A 217 16.54 -8.94 5.40
N GLU A 218 16.86 -7.72 4.98
CA GLU A 218 16.15 -6.49 5.32
C GLU A 218 15.35 -6.01 4.09
N PRO A 219 14.35 -5.13 4.25
CA PRO A 219 13.70 -4.46 3.12
C PRO A 219 14.71 -3.71 2.25
N VAL A 220 14.31 -3.46 0.99
CA VAL A 220 15.17 -2.86 -0.03
C VAL A 220 14.37 -1.79 -0.77
N TRP A 221 15.00 -0.64 -0.98
CA TRP A 221 14.49 0.42 -1.86
C TRP A 221 14.93 0.15 -3.29
N ILE A 222 14.02 0.32 -4.23
CA ILE A 222 14.32 0.39 -5.66
C ILE A 222 13.97 1.80 -6.13
N VAL A 223 14.94 2.51 -6.68
CA VAL A 223 14.85 3.93 -7.03
C VAL A 223 15.29 4.18 -8.47
N ASP A 224 15.17 5.42 -8.94
CA ASP A 224 15.56 5.87 -10.28
C ASP A 224 14.81 5.10 -11.38
N TYR A 225 13.50 4.92 -11.20
CA TYR A 225 12.67 4.28 -12.23
C TYR A 225 12.66 5.11 -13.55
N PRO A 226 12.57 4.45 -14.72
CA PRO A 226 12.41 5.15 -15.98
C PRO A 226 11.13 6.01 -15.98
N ALA A 227 11.22 7.24 -16.51
CA ALA A 227 10.10 8.17 -16.50
C ALA A 227 8.85 7.64 -17.22
N LYS A 228 9.04 6.83 -18.27
CA LYS A 228 7.95 6.21 -19.05
C LYS A 228 7.12 5.18 -18.27
N VAL A 229 7.65 4.64 -17.18
CA VAL A 229 7.00 3.59 -16.38
C VAL A 229 6.47 4.13 -15.05
N ARG A 230 6.29 5.44 -14.87
CA ARG A 230 5.79 6.05 -13.63
C ARG A 230 4.83 7.21 -13.92
N GLY A 231 4.10 7.67 -12.91
CA GLY A 231 3.13 8.75 -13.05
C GLY A 231 3.77 10.07 -13.44
N PHE A 232 3.04 10.95 -14.12
CA PHE A 232 3.57 12.25 -14.58
C PHE A 232 3.95 13.20 -13.43
N TYR A 233 3.41 12.96 -12.23
CA TYR A 233 3.64 13.77 -11.03
C TYR A 233 4.96 13.43 -10.31
N TYR A 234 5.73 12.46 -10.81
CA TYR A 234 7.08 12.21 -10.31
C TYR A 234 8.03 13.31 -10.77
N ARG A 235 8.91 13.75 -9.87
CA ARG A 235 9.95 14.71 -10.24
C ARG A 235 10.92 14.05 -11.20
N LYS A 236 11.23 14.71 -12.30
CA LYS A 236 12.24 14.21 -13.25
C LYS A 236 13.64 14.57 -12.78
N LYS A 237 14.56 13.62 -12.87
CA LYS A 237 16.00 13.85 -12.75
C LYS A 237 16.53 14.44 -14.06
N ASP A 238 16.10 13.83 -15.15
CA ASP A 238 16.39 14.16 -16.54
C ASP A 238 15.22 13.65 -17.42
N ASP A 239 15.35 13.73 -18.76
CA ASP A 239 14.30 13.31 -19.68
C ASP A 239 13.96 11.81 -19.59
N GLU A 240 14.88 10.98 -19.11
CA GLU A 240 14.75 9.51 -19.08
C GLU A 240 14.47 8.95 -17.69
N ARG A 241 14.90 9.63 -16.62
CA ARG A 241 14.95 9.13 -15.24
C ARG A 241 14.21 10.03 -14.26
N LEU A 242 13.68 9.41 -13.21
CA LEU A 242 12.98 10.11 -12.13
C LEU A 242 13.87 10.35 -10.92
N LEU A 243 13.70 11.53 -10.31
CA LEU A 243 13.90 11.74 -8.89
C LEU A 243 12.59 11.25 -8.26
N ASP A 244 12.52 9.96 -7.90
CA ASP A 244 11.37 9.46 -7.15
C ASP A 244 11.10 10.39 -5.95
N MET A 245 9.82 10.72 -5.71
CA MET A 245 9.31 11.82 -4.86
C MET A 245 10.27 12.34 -3.79
#